data_AF-A0A972V645-F1
#
_entry.id   AF-A0A972V645-F1
#
_cell.length_a   1.000
_cell.length_b   1.000
_cell.length_c   1.000
_cell.angle_alpha   90.00
_cell.angle_beta   90.00
_cell.angle_gamma   90.00
#
_symmetry.space_group_name_H-M   'P 1'
#
loop_
_entity.id
_entity.type
_entity.pdbx_description
1 polymer ?
#
loop_
_entity_poly.entity_id
_entity_poly.type
_entity_poly.pdbx_seq_one_letter_code
_entity_poly.pdbx_strand_id
1 'polypeptide(L)'
;MRPLDGPASTGALRIEKVEGKAALERFIRVPWRLFKDDPHWVPPLLIERRGHLDPKQNPYFDHARISMWLACRGDVTVGRISAQIDQNYLAHHNDQTGQFGFMDAEDDPETWKALTETAEEWLRDNGIKRVVGPFSLSINDEAGLLVDGFDSPPFVMMGHAHRYYQPRLEEQGYRQVQDLIAYGYDPQKPLEKSVDNLLKRLMRDPE
;
A
#
# COMPACT_ATOMS: atom_id res chain seq x y z
N MET A 1 -16.75 19.32 25.82
CA MET A 1 -16.95 18.19 24.89
C MET A 1 -17.24 18.80 23.53
N ARG A 2 -16.33 18.63 22.57
CA ARG A 2 -16.35 19.28 21.24
C ARG A 2 -16.45 18.15 20.19
N PRO A 3 -17.28 18.24 19.14
CA PRO A 3 -17.44 17.15 18.18
C PRO A 3 -16.14 16.90 17.40
N LEU A 4 -15.92 15.64 16.99
CA LEU A 4 -14.74 15.17 16.26
C LEU A 4 -14.95 15.08 14.73
N ASP A 5 -15.95 15.78 14.19
CA ASP A 5 -16.00 16.05 12.75
C ASP A 5 -15.15 17.30 12.48
N GLY A 6 -13.84 17.10 12.41
CA GLY A 6 -12.92 18.15 12.01
C GLY A 6 -13.11 18.45 10.52
N PRO A 7 -13.25 19.72 10.10
CA PRO A 7 -13.25 20.06 8.69
C PRO A 7 -11.95 19.58 8.04
N ALA A 8 -11.99 19.21 6.76
CA ALA A 8 -10.81 19.03 5.93
C ALA A 8 -9.84 20.19 6.23
N SER A 9 -8.56 19.88 6.51
CA SER A 9 -7.61 20.91 6.93
C SER A 9 -7.57 22.00 5.85
N THR A 10 -7.95 23.23 6.17
CA THR A 10 -8.14 24.33 5.20
C THR A 10 -6.83 25.05 4.84
N GLY A 11 -5.68 24.46 5.16
CA GLY A 11 -4.36 25.01 4.81
C GLY A 11 -3.94 24.72 3.37
N ALA A 12 -3.05 25.57 2.83
CA ALA A 12 -2.38 25.30 1.56
C ALA A 12 -1.64 23.95 1.62
N LEU A 13 -1.84 23.13 0.59
CA LEU A 13 -1.19 21.84 0.46
C LEU A 13 0.31 22.01 0.21
N ARG A 14 1.13 21.23 0.92
CA ARG A 14 2.58 21.15 0.72
C ARG A 14 3.02 19.70 0.67
N ILE A 15 3.91 19.39 -0.27
CA ILE A 15 4.55 18.09 -0.37
C ILE A 15 5.94 18.17 0.28
N GLU A 16 6.19 17.29 1.24
CA GLU A 16 7.44 17.20 2.01
C GLU A 16 8.09 15.86 1.72
N LYS A 17 9.33 15.86 1.21
CA LYS A 17 10.10 14.63 1.07
C LYS A 17 10.45 14.08 2.45
N VAL A 18 10.34 12.77 2.62
CA VAL A 18 10.63 12.09 3.88
C VAL A 18 12.14 11.94 4.05
N GLU A 19 12.72 12.79 4.91
CA GLU A 19 14.13 12.77 5.23
C GLU A 19 14.36 12.70 6.74
N GLY A 20 15.21 11.76 7.15
CA GLY A 20 15.52 11.50 8.56
C GLY A 20 14.42 10.79 9.34
N LYS A 21 14.75 10.45 10.59
CA LYS A 21 13.91 9.60 11.45
C LYS A 21 12.56 10.22 11.80
N ALA A 22 12.51 11.53 12.03
CA ALA A 22 11.28 12.21 12.43
C ALA A 22 10.23 12.23 11.31
N ALA A 23 10.65 12.51 10.07
CA ALA A 23 9.76 12.45 8.91
C ALA A 23 9.31 11.02 8.63
N LEU A 24 10.21 10.03 8.77
CA LEU A 24 9.87 8.62 8.60
C LEU A 24 8.82 8.15 9.63
N GLU A 25 8.92 8.58 10.89
CA GLU A 25 7.89 8.29 11.89
C GLU A 25 6.53 8.89 11.53
N ARG A 26 6.50 10.13 10.98
CA ARG A 26 5.26 10.74 10.49
C ARG A 26 4.68 9.92 9.34
N PHE A 27 5.51 9.51 8.39
CA PHE A 27 5.13 8.67 7.26
C PHE A 27 4.53 7.33 7.70
N ILE A 28 5.16 6.64 8.65
CA ILE A 28 4.67 5.35 9.18
C ILE A 28 3.29 5.53 9.82
N ARG A 29 3.04 6.65 10.50
CA ARG A 29 1.83 6.86 11.32
C ARG A 29 0.63 7.42 10.57
N VAL A 30 0.73 7.78 9.29
CA VAL A 30 -0.42 8.30 8.51
C VAL A 30 -1.64 7.37 8.57
N PRO A 31 -1.52 6.04 8.38
CA PRO A 31 -2.66 5.12 8.45
C PRO A 31 -3.41 5.17 9.78
N TRP A 32 -2.69 5.27 10.91
CA TRP A 32 -3.29 5.37 12.25
C TRP A 32 -4.23 6.55 12.41
N ARG A 33 -4.01 7.62 11.65
CA ARG A 33 -4.87 8.79 11.66
C ARG A 33 -6.06 8.61 10.72
N LEU A 34 -5.84 8.06 9.53
CA LEU A 34 -6.85 7.92 8.48
C LEU A 34 -7.85 6.79 8.74
N PHE A 35 -7.42 5.72 9.39
CA PHE A 35 -8.25 4.54 9.67
C PHE A 35 -8.69 4.44 11.13
N LYS A 36 -8.54 5.52 11.92
CA LYS A 36 -8.80 5.51 13.37
C LYS A 36 -10.22 5.04 13.75
N ASP A 37 -11.20 5.29 12.88
CA ASP A 37 -12.62 4.98 13.10
C ASP A 37 -13.09 3.80 12.23
N ASP A 38 -12.17 3.13 11.50
CA ASP A 38 -12.48 1.97 10.67
C ASP A 38 -12.41 0.68 11.51
N PRO A 39 -13.53 -0.02 11.74
CA PRO A 39 -13.57 -1.22 12.58
C PRO A 39 -12.86 -2.43 11.94
N HIS A 40 -12.61 -2.41 10.63
CA HIS A 40 -11.97 -3.51 9.91
C HIS A 40 -10.47 -3.28 9.71
N TRP A 41 -9.97 -2.08 9.95
CA TRP A 41 -8.55 -1.82 9.83
C TRP A 41 -7.77 -2.48 10.97
N VAL A 42 -6.75 -3.25 10.59
CA VAL A 42 -5.83 -3.89 11.53
C VAL A 42 -4.49 -3.13 11.49
N PRO A 43 -4.12 -2.41 12.56
CA PRO A 43 -2.87 -1.64 12.56
C PRO A 43 -1.64 -2.56 12.53
N PRO A 44 -0.67 -2.35 11.62
CA PRO A 44 0.55 -3.14 11.62
C PRO A 44 1.44 -2.80 12.83
N LEU A 45 2.37 -3.68 13.18
CA LEU A 45 3.28 -3.40 14.30
C LEU A 45 4.26 -2.29 13.89
N LEU A 46 4.33 -1.21 14.68
CA LEU A 46 5.24 -0.09 14.39
C LEU A 46 6.71 -0.51 14.32
N ILE A 47 7.12 -1.49 15.13
CA ILE A 47 8.49 -2.03 15.08
C ILE A 47 8.79 -2.71 13.74
N GLU A 48 7.81 -3.43 13.21
CA GLU A 48 7.92 -4.14 11.94
C GLU A 48 7.97 -3.13 10.79
N ARG A 49 7.07 -2.12 10.77
CA ARG A 49 7.11 -1.04 9.77
C ARG A 49 8.43 -0.26 9.77
N ARG A 50 9.03 -0.03 10.95
CA ARG A 50 10.35 0.62 11.06
C ARG A 50 11.46 -0.24 10.48
N GLY A 51 11.49 -1.54 10.77
CA GLY A 51 12.46 -2.46 10.19
C GLY A 51 12.28 -2.61 8.68
N HIS A 52 11.01 -2.67 8.24
CA HIS A 52 10.64 -2.77 6.83
C HIS A 52 11.12 -1.57 6.00
N LEU A 53 11.14 -0.37 6.59
CA LEU A 53 11.63 0.87 5.96
C LEU A 53 13.07 1.25 6.36
N ASP A 54 13.81 0.35 7.01
CA ASP A 54 15.21 0.56 7.39
C ASP A 54 16.15 -0.15 6.38
N PRO A 55 16.94 0.61 5.58
CA PRO A 55 17.90 0.03 4.64
C PRO A 55 18.95 -0.89 5.27
N LYS A 56 19.16 -0.82 6.59
CA LYS A 56 20.08 -1.71 7.30
C LYS A 56 19.46 -3.06 7.68
N GLN A 57 18.13 -3.16 7.65
CA GLN A 57 17.39 -4.34 8.08
C GLN A 57 16.67 -5.04 6.94
N ASN A 58 16.30 -4.31 5.88
CA ASN A 58 15.58 -4.85 4.74
C ASN A 58 16.49 -4.94 3.49
N PRO A 59 16.81 -6.15 3.00
CA PRO A 59 17.62 -6.35 1.80
C PRO A 59 17.01 -5.78 0.51
N TYR A 60 15.72 -5.44 0.50
CA TYR A 60 15.07 -4.78 -0.64
C TYR A 60 15.84 -3.53 -1.09
N PHE A 61 16.41 -2.79 -0.13
CA PHE A 61 17.17 -1.57 -0.38
C PHE A 61 18.54 -1.81 -1.04
N ASP A 62 19.03 -3.06 -1.12
CA ASP A 62 20.29 -3.38 -1.81
C ASP A 62 20.14 -3.26 -3.33
N HIS A 63 18.92 -3.44 -3.85
CA HIS A 63 18.63 -3.44 -5.28
C HIS A 63 17.52 -2.47 -5.69
N ALA A 64 16.83 -1.83 -4.73
CA ALA A 64 15.78 -0.87 -5.02
C ALA A 64 16.13 0.55 -4.54
N ARG A 65 15.78 1.54 -5.37
CA ARG A 65 15.81 2.96 -4.99
C ARG A 65 14.39 3.37 -4.64
N ILE A 66 14.20 4.03 -3.51
CA ILE A 66 12.90 4.54 -3.07
C ILE A 66 12.97 6.04 -2.78
N SER A 67 11.86 6.74 -2.98
CA SER A 67 11.59 8.03 -2.36
C SER A 67 10.17 8.03 -1.79
N MET A 68 10.00 8.78 -0.71
CA MET A 68 8.76 8.83 0.06
C MET A 68 8.42 10.30 0.30
N TRP A 69 7.13 10.61 0.29
CA TRP A 69 6.63 11.96 0.51
C TRP A 69 5.43 11.96 1.44
N LEU A 70 5.26 13.08 2.14
CA LEU A 70 4.12 13.42 2.95
C LEU A 70 3.39 14.61 2.31
N ALA A 71 2.08 14.53 2.22
CA ALA A 71 1.23 15.68 1.96
C ALA A 71 0.84 16.33 3.29
N CYS A 72 0.95 17.65 3.40
CA CYS A 72 0.70 18.40 4.63
C CYS A 72 -0.17 19.63 4.36
N ARG A 73 -1.11 19.92 5.27
CA ARG A 73 -1.89 21.16 5.31
C ARG A 73 -1.74 21.79 6.70
N GLY A 74 -1.00 22.89 6.77
CA GLY A 74 -0.52 23.41 8.06
C GLY A 74 0.44 22.42 8.72
N ASP A 75 0.21 22.11 10.01
CA ASP A 75 1.01 21.12 10.77
C ASP A 75 0.46 19.69 10.65
N VAL A 76 -0.61 19.50 9.88
CA VAL A 76 -1.30 18.23 9.75
C VAL A 76 -0.82 17.50 8.51
N THR A 77 -0.26 16.31 8.68
CA THR A 77 0.02 15.39 7.57
C THR A 77 -1.28 14.80 7.06
N VAL A 78 -1.68 15.15 5.84
CA VAL A 78 -2.95 14.75 5.20
C VAL A 78 -2.85 13.51 4.31
N GLY A 79 -1.63 13.13 3.91
CA GLY A 79 -1.40 11.89 3.16
C GLY A 79 0.07 11.52 3.02
N ARG A 80 0.34 10.40 2.34
CA ARG A 80 1.67 9.86 2.06
C ARG A 80 1.67 9.06 0.76
N ILE A 81 2.85 8.93 0.15
CA ILE A 81 3.11 8.06 -1.00
C ILE A 81 4.59 7.68 -1.04
N SER A 82 4.90 6.49 -1.55
CA SER A 82 6.25 6.12 -2.01
C SER A 82 6.29 5.91 -3.51
N ALA A 83 7.47 6.11 -4.09
CA ALA A 83 7.82 5.65 -5.43
C ALA A 83 9.13 4.87 -5.35
N GLN A 84 9.22 3.77 -6.07
CA GLN A 84 10.38 2.90 -6.04
C GLN A 84 10.73 2.30 -7.40
N ILE A 85 12.03 2.07 -7.60
CA ILE A 85 12.63 1.47 -8.79
C ILE A 85 13.46 0.28 -8.33
N ASP A 86 12.97 -0.91 -8.64
CA ASP A 86 13.65 -2.18 -8.34
C ASP A 86 14.50 -2.63 -9.53
N GLN A 87 15.82 -2.66 -9.35
CA GLN A 87 16.75 -3.11 -10.39
C GLN A 87 16.58 -4.58 -10.75
N ASN A 88 16.16 -5.44 -9.81
CA ASN A 88 15.89 -6.85 -10.08
C ASN A 88 14.65 -7.00 -10.97
N TYR A 89 13.61 -6.23 -10.69
CA TYR A 89 12.42 -6.18 -11.55
C TYR A 89 12.77 -5.72 -12.96
N LEU A 90 13.51 -4.62 -13.10
CA LEU A 90 13.92 -4.08 -14.39
C LEU A 90 14.80 -5.06 -15.18
N ALA A 91 15.72 -5.78 -14.51
CA ALA A 91 16.55 -6.79 -15.14
C ALA A 91 15.74 -7.99 -15.67
N HIS A 92 14.65 -8.36 -14.98
CA HIS A 92 13.81 -9.49 -15.37
C HIS A 92 12.79 -9.12 -16.47
N HIS A 93 12.15 -7.95 -16.38
CA HIS A 93 11.05 -7.56 -17.25
C HIS A 93 11.45 -6.64 -18.41
N ASN A 94 12.52 -5.86 -18.26
CA ASN A 94 13.05 -4.93 -19.25
C ASN A 94 11.99 -4.01 -19.92
N ASP A 95 11.06 -3.50 -19.12
CA ASP A 95 9.90 -2.73 -19.59
C ASP A 95 9.90 -1.26 -19.11
N GLN A 96 10.95 -0.85 -18.38
CA GLN A 96 11.09 0.48 -17.78
C GLN A 96 9.92 0.84 -16.84
N THR A 97 9.41 -0.16 -16.11
CA THR A 97 8.36 0.02 -15.11
C THR A 97 8.94 0.31 -13.73
N GLY A 98 8.46 1.39 -13.11
CA GLY A 98 8.63 1.69 -11.70
C GLY A 98 7.33 1.48 -10.94
N GLN A 99 7.39 1.55 -9.62
CA GLN A 99 6.26 1.24 -8.75
C GLN A 99 5.96 2.39 -7.80
N PHE A 100 4.70 2.53 -7.40
CA PHE A 100 4.29 3.39 -6.28
C PHE A 100 3.68 2.54 -5.17
N GLY A 101 3.69 3.03 -3.93
CA GLY A 101 3.26 2.28 -2.76
C GLY A 101 2.95 3.17 -1.57
N PHE A 102 2.66 2.54 -0.41
CA PHE A 102 2.36 3.25 0.85
C PHE A 102 1.45 4.47 0.64
N MET A 103 0.46 4.33 -0.24
CA MET A 103 -0.40 5.43 -0.67
C MET A 103 -1.59 5.53 0.27
N ASP A 104 -1.67 6.63 1.00
CA ASP A 104 -2.73 6.87 1.96
C ASP A 104 -3.01 8.37 2.06
N ALA A 105 -4.25 8.80 1.87
CA ALA A 105 -4.63 10.20 1.95
C ALA A 105 -6.09 10.35 2.38
N GLU A 106 -6.43 11.54 2.90
CA GLU A 106 -7.84 11.94 3.06
C GLU A 106 -8.57 11.98 1.71
N ASP A 107 -9.91 11.95 1.74
CA ASP A 107 -10.74 11.98 0.54
C ASP A 107 -10.79 13.37 -0.10
N ASP A 108 -9.63 13.81 -0.61
CA ASP A 108 -9.40 15.13 -1.16
C ASP A 108 -8.66 15.03 -2.51
N PRO A 109 -9.31 15.37 -3.64
CA PRO A 109 -8.71 15.18 -4.96
C PRO A 109 -7.40 15.96 -5.16
N GLU A 110 -7.24 17.13 -4.54
CA GLU A 110 -6.00 17.91 -4.61
C GLU A 110 -4.82 17.14 -3.98
N THR A 111 -5.04 16.51 -2.83
CA THR A 111 -4.03 15.69 -2.13
C THR A 111 -3.62 14.47 -2.96
N TRP A 112 -4.58 13.74 -3.51
CA TRP A 112 -4.31 12.55 -4.32
C TRP A 112 -3.51 12.91 -5.57
N LYS A 113 -3.93 13.95 -6.30
CA LYS A 113 -3.24 14.46 -7.47
C LYS A 113 -1.80 14.85 -7.15
N ALA A 114 -1.58 15.66 -6.12
CA ALA A 114 -0.25 16.14 -5.79
C ALA A 114 0.71 15.00 -5.38
N LEU A 115 0.21 14.00 -4.65
CA LEU A 115 1.00 12.81 -4.27
C LEU A 115 1.36 11.97 -5.49
N THR A 116 0.41 11.63 -6.35
CA THR A 116 0.68 10.81 -7.54
C THR A 116 1.59 11.53 -8.54
N GLU A 117 1.34 12.82 -8.81
CA GLU A 117 2.21 13.62 -9.69
C GLU A 117 3.65 13.66 -9.14
N THR A 118 3.84 13.87 -7.84
CA THR A 118 5.18 13.86 -7.23
C THR A 118 5.90 12.52 -7.42
N ALA A 119 5.20 11.40 -7.20
CA ALA A 119 5.76 10.07 -7.40
C ALA A 119 6.11 9.82 -8.87
N GLU A 120 5.23 10.19 -9.80
CA GLU A 120 5.42 10.03 -11.24
C GLU A 120 6.55 10.88 -11.79
N GLU A 121 6.68 12.13 -11.33
CA GLU A 121 7.78 13.03 -11.68
C GLU A 121 9.12 12.42 -11.25
N TRP A 122 9.21 11.95 -10.00
CA TRP A 122 10.43 11.30 -9.52
C TRP A 122 10.78 10.06 -10.33
N LEU A 123 9.79 9.23 -10.70
CA LEU A 123 10.01 8.06 -11.55
C LEU A 123 10.52 8.49 -12.94
N ARG A 124 9.88 9.49 -13.56
CA ARG A 124 10.23 10.01 -14.89
C ARG A 124 11.64 10.58 -14.92
N ASP A 125 12.02 11.33 -13.90
CA ASP A 125 13.38 11.88 -13.74
C ASP A 125 14.45 10.79 -13.62
N ASN A 126 14.05 9.58 -13.21
CA ASN A 126 14.92 8.41 -13.13
C ASN A 126 14.78 7.45 -14.33
N GLY A 127 14.20 7.92 -15.45
CA GLY A 127 14.15 7.18 -16.71
C GLY A 127 13.07 6.09 -16.80
N ILE A 128 12.14 6.08 -15.86
CA ILE A 128 10.97 5.21 -15.87
C ILE A 128 9.92 5.76 -16.84
N LYS A 129 9.27 4.85 -17.59
CA LYS A 129 8.25 5.21 -18.58
C LYS A 129 6.86 4.68 -18.25
N ARG A 130 6.78 3.73 -17.33
CA ARG A 130 5.53 3.12 -16.86
C ARG A 130 5.54 3.06 -15.34
N VAL A 131 4.40 3.33 -14.74
CA VAL A 131 4.20 3.18 -13.30
C VAL A 131 3.10 2.16 -13.03
N VAL A 132 3.28 1.33 -12.02
CA VAL A 132 2.30 0.32 -11.58
C VAL A 132 2.26 0.25 -10.06
N GLY A 133 1.10 -0.05 -9.49
CA GLY A 133 0.94 -0.11 -8.05
C GLY A 133 -0.52 -0.13 -7.61
N PRO A 134 -0.77 -0.05 -6.29
CA PRO A 134 0.25 0.13 -5.26
C PRO A 134 1.02 -1.15 -4.90
N PHE A 135 2.31 -1.00 -4.57
CA PHE A 135 3.19 -1.99 -3.96
C PHE A 135 3.96 -1.31 -2.82
N SER A 136 3.70 -1.68 -1.56
CA SER A 136 4.45 -1.13 -0.42
C SER A 136 5.81 -1.83 -0.30
N LEU A 137 6.72 -1.47 -1.21
CA LEU A 137 8.01 -2.11 -1.56
C LEU A 137 7.90 -3.14 -2.68
N SER A 138 7.74 -4.43 -2.38
CA SER A 138 7.75 -5.50 -3.38
C SER A 138 6.38 -6.14 -3.60
N ILE A 139 6.24 -6.93 -4.66
CA ILE A 139 5.05 -7.76 -4.91
C ILE A 139 4.81 -8.82 -3.83
N ASN A 140 5.85 -9.18 -3.09
CA ASN A 140 5.79 -10.15 -1.99
C ASN A 140 5.48 -9.49 -0.64
N ASP A 141 5.27 -8.18 -0.61
CA ASP A 141 4.85 -7.44 0.58
C ASP A 141 3.35 -7.13 0.51
N GLU A 142 2.93 -5.89 0.76
CA GLU A 142 1.55 -5.45 0.53
C GLU A 142 1.41 -4.97 -0.92
N ALA A 143 0.67 -5.74 -1.72
CA ALA A 143 0.41 -5.48 -3.12
C ALA A 143 -1.08 -5.27 -3.40
N GLY A 144 -1.37 -4.35 -4.31
CA GLY A 144 -2.71 -4.07 -4.78
C GLY A 144 -3.52 -3.14 -3.87
N LEU A 145 -4.67 -2.73 -4.38
CA LEU A 145 -5.62 -1.85 -3.71
C LEU A 145 -6.85 -2.65 -3.33
N LEU A 146 -7.34 -2.49 -2.09
CA LEU A 146 -8.64 -3.03 -1.69
C LEU A 146 -9.75 -2.31 -2.47
N VAL A 147 -10.41 -3.05 -3.38
CA VAL A 147 -11.52 -2.56 -4.22
C VAL A 147 -12.86 -3.24 -3.91
N ASP A 148 -12.82 -4.37 -3.19
CA ASP A 148 -13.98 -5.10 -2.68
C ASP A 148 -13.63 -5.81 -1.35
N GLY A 149 -14.63 -6.15 -0.53
CA GLY A 149 -14.42 -6.84 0.75
C GLY A 149 -14.18 -5.94 1.98
N PHE A 150 -14.60 -4.66 1.91
CA PHE A 150 -14.46 -3.65 2.97
C PHE A 150 -15.19 -3.96 4.30
N ASP A 151 -15.97 -5.04 4.32
CA ASP A 151 -16.75 -5.55 5.45
C ASP A 151 -16.01 -6.64 6.24
N SER A 152 -14.72 -6.83 5.97
CA SER A 152 -13.86 -7.76 6.69
C SER A 152 -12.46 -7.17 6.94
N PRO A 153 -11.77 -7.61 8.01
CA PRO A 153 -10.35 -7.29 8.18
C PRO A 153 -9.50 -7.80 7.01
N PRO A 154 -8.35 -7.16 6.71
CA PRO A 154 -7.47 -7.60 5.64
C PRO A 154 -6.95 -9.03 5.90
N PHE A 155 -6.90 -9.82 4.83
CA PHE A 155 -6.24 -11.12 4.85
C PHE A 155 -4.72 -10.96 4.91
N VAL A 156 -4.01 -12.03 5.29
CA VAL A 156 -2.55 -12.03 5.38
C VAL A 156 -1.93 -11.52 4.08
N MET A 157 -1.01 -10.55 4.20
CA MET A 157 -0.30 -9.88 3.11
C MET A 157 -1.15 -9.00 2.18
N MET A 158 -2.44 -8.83 2.44
CA MET A 158 -3.29 -7.90 1.69
C MET A 158 -3.29 -6.51 2.34
N GLY A 159 -3.28 -5.47 1.49
CA GLY A 159 -3.44 -4.09 1.94
C GLY A 159 -4.85 -3.78 2.43
N HIS A 160 -5.02 -2.60 3.05
CA HIS A 160 -6.31 -2.06 3.45
C HIS A 160 -6.48 -0.67 2.84
N ALA A 161 -7.69 -0.31 2.43
CA ALA A 161 -7.96 1.00 1.82
C ALA A 161 -9.38 1.46 2.10
N HIS A 162 -9.62 2.77 2.02
CA HIS A 162 -10.98 3.31 2.01
C HIS A 162 -11.59 3.18 0.62
N ARG A 163 -12.93 3.10 0.56
CA ARG A 163 -13.70 2.95 -0.70
C ARG A 163 -13.41 4.02 -1.75
N TYR A 164 -13.01 5.22 -1.32
CA TYR A 164 -12.70 6.32 -2.22
C TYR A 164 -11.31 6.20 -2.88
N TYR A 165 -10.44 5.30 -2.45
CA TYR A 165 -9.07 5.21 -3.00
C TYR A 165 -9.08 4.85 -4.49
N GLN A 166 -9.93 3.91 -4.90
CA GLN A 166 -10.03 3.50 -6.31
C GLN A 166 -10.45 4.68 -7.21
N PRO A 167 -11.60 5.35 -6.98
CA PRO A 167 -11.97 6.47 -7.84
C PRO A 167 -10.94 7.60 -7.81
N ARG A 168 -10.27 7.86 -6.67
CA ARG A 168 -9.21 8.86 -6.59
C ARG A 168 -7.99 8.55 -7.46
N LEU A 169 -7.60 7.29 -7.58
CA LEU A 169 -6.54 6.86 -8.49
C LEU A 169 -6.98 6.89 -9.95
N GLU A 170 -8.22 6.46 -10.24
CA GLU A 170 -8.79 6.51 -11.59
C GLU A 170 -8.88 7.95 -12.11
N GLU A 171 -9.18 8.93 -11.25
CA GLU A 171 -9.13 10.37 -11.55
C GLU A 171 -7.74 10.83 -12.04
N GLN A 172 -6.66 10.17 -11.63
CA GLN A 172 -5.29 10.48 -12.07
C GLN A 172 -4.88 9.67 -13.32
N GLY A 173 -5.80 8.88 -13.89
CA GLY A 173 -5.56 8.11 -15.10
C GLY A 173 -5.04 6.68 -14.89
N TYR A 174 -4.96 6.22 -13.63
CA TYR A 174 -4.65 4.82 -13.34
C TYR A 174 -5.78 3.91 -13.80
N ARG A 175 -5.43 2.68 -14.21
CA ARG A 175 -6.37 1.65 -14.63
C ARG A 175 -5.98 0.32 -14.02
N GLN A 176 -6.97 -0.52 -13.77
CA GLN A 176 -6.75 -1.88 -13.29
C GLN A 176 -5.84 -2.66 -14.24
N VAL A 177 -4.89 -3.40 -13.66
CA VAL A 177 -3.96 -4.28 -14.39
C VAL A 177 -4.24 -5.75 -14.10
N GLN A 178 -4.54 -6.10 -12.84
CA GLN A 178 -4.76 -7.48 -12.41
C GLN A 178 -5.58 -7.51 -11.11
N ASP A 179 -6.41 -8.55 -10.95
CA ASP A 179 -7.08 -8.85 -9.69
C ASP A 179 -6.20 -9.70 -8.77
N LEU A 180 -6.15 -9.34 -7.49
CA LEU A 180 -5.57 -10.15 -6.42
C LEU A 180 -6.70 -10.65 -5.53
N ILE A 181 -6.93 -11.96 -5.53
CA ILE A 181 -8.08 -12.57 -4.84
C ILE A 181 -7.60 -13.29 -3.59
N ALA A 182 -8.20 -12.94 -2.45
CA ALA A 182 -8.07 -13.67 -1.21
C ALA A 182 -9.29 -14.57 -0.99
N TYR A 183 -9.06 -15.81 -0.55
CA TYR A 183 -10.12 -16.76 -0.23
C TYR A 183 -10.10 -17.05 1.28
N GLY A 184 -11.26 -16.91 1.91
CA GLY A 184 -11.48 -17.41 3.26
C GLY A 184 -11.91 -18.88 3.21
N TYR A 185 -11.23 -19.73 3.96
CA TYR A 185 -11.69 -21.10 4.23
C TYR A 185 -11.89 -21.28 5.72
N ASP A 186 -13.07 -21.78 6.10
CA ASP A 186 -13.36 -22.16 7.47
C ASP A 186 -12.88 -23.61 7.68
N PRO A 187 -11.80 -23.83 8.46
CA PRO A 187 -11.24 -25.16 8.67
C PRO A 187 -12.17 -26.09 9.45
N GLN A 188 -13.23 -25.56 10.08
CA GLN A 188 -14.24 -26.36 10.76
C GLN A 188 -15.30 -26.91 9.81
N LYS A 189 -15.43 -26.36 8.59
CA LYS A 189 -16.36 -26.88 7.59
C LYS A 189 -15.78 -28.16 6.99
N PRO A 190 -16.58 -29.24 6.84
CA PRO A 190 -16.12 -30.44 6.17
C PRO A 190 -15.64 -30.08 4.76
N LEU A 191 -14.48 -30.62 4.39
CA LEU A 191 -13.96 -30.50 3.04
C LEU A 191 -15.02 -31.00 2.04
N GLU A 192 -15.06 -30.37 0.86
CA GLU A 192 -15.87 -30.93 -0.21
C GLU A 192 -15.49 -32.39 -0.45
N LYS A 193 -16.49 -33.24 -0.73
CA LYS A 193 -16.30 -34.68 -0.88
C LYS A 193 -15.21 -35.03 -1.90
N SER A 194 -15.04 -34.22 -2.93
CA SER A 194 -13.98 -34.33 -3.94
C SER A 194 -12.58 -34.21 -3.33
N VAL A 195 -12.35 -33.17 -2.53
CA VAL A 195 -11.08 -32.89 -1.84
C VAL A 195 -10.82 -33.90 -0.73
N ASP A 196 -11.84 -34.23 0.06
CA ASP A 196 -11.75 -35.23 1.12
C ASP A 196 -11.39 -36.63 0.56
N ASN A 197 -12.00 -37.03 -0.56
CA ASN A 197 -11.66 -38.29 -1.23
C ASN A 197 -10.24 -38.29 -1.82
N LEU A 198 -9.77 -37.15 -2.36
CA LEU A 198 -8.40 -37.01 -2.85
C LEU A 198 -7.38 -37.13 -1.71
N LEU A 199 -7.60 -36.43 -0.60
CA LEU A 199 -6.73 -36.51 0.58
C LEU A 199 -6.71 -37.93 1.15
N LYS A 200 -7.87 -38.59 1.29
CA LYS A 200 -7.95 -39.99 1.74
C LYS A 200 -7.19 -40.95 0.83
N ARG A 201 -7.10 -40.66 -0.47
CA ARG A 201 -6.31 -41.45 -1.43
C ARG A 201 -4.82 -41.18 -1.27
N LEU A 202 -4.40 -39.92 -1.20
CA LEU A 202 -3.01 -39.51 -1.02
C LEU A 202 -2.43 -39.97 0.33
N MET A 203 -3.25 -39.98 1.39
CA MET A 203 -2.85 -40.47 2.72
C MET A 203 -2.89 -42.00 2.86
N ARG A 204 -3.44 -42.73 1.87
CA ARG A 204 -3.47 -44.20 1.84
C ARG A 204 -2.25 -44.81 1.15
N ASP A 205 -1.56 -44.05 0.32
CA ASP A 205 -0.27 -44.42 -0.27
C ASP A 205 0.85 -43.61 0.41
N PRO A 206 1.31 -43.99 1.62
CA PRO A 206 2.65 -43.62 2.03
C PRO A 206 3.62 -44.43 1.16
N GLU A 207 4.54 -43.77 0.46
CA GLU A 207 5.73 -44.48 -0.03
C GLU A 207 6.43 -45.24 1.10
#